data_AF-A0A920PFS5-F1
#
_entry.id   AF-A0A920PFS5-F1
#
_cell.length_a   1.000
_cell.length_b   1.000
_cell.length_c   1.000
_cell.angle_alpha   90.00
_cell.angle_beta   90.00
_cell.angle_gamma   90.00
#
_symmetry.space_group_name_H-M   'P 1'
#
loop_
_entity.id
_entity.type
_entity.pdbx_description
1 polymer ?
#
loop_
_entity_poly.entity_id
_entity_poly.type
_entity_poly.pdbx_seq_one_letter_code
_entity_poly.pdbx_strand_id
1 'polypeptide(L)'
;MQESLRGEEQPLLGIPIALKDLICTSGSRTTCSSKILDQFIAPYNATVVNRLQAAGAVIVGKTNMDEFAMGSSNENSSLHPTKNPWALDRVPGGSSGGSAAAVAAHECIAALGSDTGGSIRQPAGFCGVTGLKPTYGRVSRFGLVAFASSLDQIGPITKSVADAAILMNVIGGKDQQDSTSADVPMPDFIQALNQDVKGMKLGIPKEYFTGGIQPEVEKAVQDGIRTLESLGMQTVEVSLPHLDYAVAAYYIIACAEASTNLSRYDGVKYGYRTNNSDNLANMYENTREEGFGEEVKRRIILGTFVLSSGITMLTI
;
A
#
# COMPACT_ATOMS: atom_id res chain seq x y z
N MET A 1 7.97 21.70 -18.21
CA MET A 1 6.74 21.37 -18.98
C MET A 1 6.94 21.76 -20.45
N GLN A 2 8.01 21.28 -21.11
CA GLN A 2 8.35 21.66 -22.49
C GLN A 2 8.96 20.52 -23.33
N GLU A 3 8.89 19.26 -22.87
CA GLU A 3 9.50 18.11 -23.57
C GLU A 3 8.50 17.19 -24.31
N SER A 4 7.19 17.26 -24.09
CA SER A 4 6.25 16.26 -24.66
C SER A 4 5.69 16.58 -26.06
N LEU A 5 6.35 17.42 -26.86
CA LEU A 5 5.87 17.80 -28.21
C LEU A 5 6.58 17.07 -29.37
N ARG A 6 7.44 16.11 -29.07
CA ARG A 6 7.91 15.14 -30.09
C ARG A 6 6.91 14.00 -30.06
N GLY A 7 6.41 13.55 -31.21
CA GLY A 7 5.41 12.47 -31.32
C GLY A 7 5.92 11.09 -30.87
N GLU A 8 6.37 10.99 -29.63
CA GLU A 8 6.88 9.79 -29.00
C GLU A 8 5.71 8.99 -28.44
N GLU A 9 5.48 7.79 -28.98
CA GLU A 9 4.52 6.84 -28.41
C GLU A 9 5.12 6.25 -27.13
N GLN A 10 4.69 6.74 -25.97
CA GLN A 10 5.01 6.14 -24.67
C GLN A 10 3.74 5.52 -24.04
N PRO A 11 3.83 4.39 -23.32
CA PRO A 11 2.66 3.64 -22.86
C PRO A 11 1.68 4.43 -21.97
N LEU A 12 2.18 5.46 -21.28
CA LEU A 12 1.42 6.31 -20.37
C LEU A 12 1.57 7.80 -20.70
N LEU A 13 1.84 8.16 -21.96
CA LEU A 13 2.05 9.55 -22.35
C LEU A 13 0.89 10.45 -21.89
N GLY A 14 1.20 11.40 -21.01
CA GLY A 14 0.24 12.38 -20.52
C GLY A 14 -0.79 11.84 -19.52
N ILE A 15 -0.69 10.56 -19.11
CA ILE A 15 -1.65 9.95 -18.19
C ILE A 15 -1.42 10.46 -16.77
N PRO A 16 -2.42 11.08 -16.11
CA PRO A 16 -2.28 11.62 -14.77
C PRO A 16 -2.38 10.51 -13.71
N ILE A 17 -1.29 10.31 -12.97
CA ILE A 17 -1.16 9.28 -11.93
C ILE A 17 -0.84 9.91 -10.58
N ALA A 18 -1.58 9.52 -9.55
CA ALA A 18 -1.30 9.94 -8.17
C ALA A 18 -0.48 8.88 -7.42
N LEU A 19 0.32 9.29 -6.42
CA LEU A 19 1.19 8.37 -5.67
C LEU A 19 0.89 8.42 -4.18
N LYS A 20 0.68 7.27 -3.53
CA LYS A 20 0.64 7.20 -2.06
C LYS A 20 1.86 7.86 -1.44
N ASP A 21 1.65 8.64 -0.39
CA ASP A 21 2.67 9.56 0.12
C ASP A 21 3.91 8.92 0.77
N LEU A 22 3.93 7.59 0.89
CA LEU A 22 5.10 6.81 1.32
C LEU A 22 6.03 6.39 0.16
N ILE A 23 5.70 6.75 -1.08
CA ILE A 23 6.54 6.51 -2.26
C ILE A 23 7.43 7.74 -2.47
N CYS A 24 8.75 7.59 -2.36
CA CYS A 24 9.70 8.70 -2.54
C CYS A 24 9.65 9.28 -3.95
N THR A 25 9.57 10.61 -4.04
CA THR A 25 9.57 11.37 -5.30
C THR A 25 10.56 12.52 -5.16
N SER A 26 11.65 12.49 -5.91
CA SER A 26 12.76 13.43 -5.78
C SER A 26 12.28 14.89 -5.86
N GLY A 27 12.72 15.71 -4.92
CA GLY A 27 12.36 17.13 -4.85
C GLY A 27 10.92 17.40 -4.38
N SER A 28 10.14 16.38 -4.05
CA SER A 28 8.79 16.51 -3.49
C SER A 28 8.75 16.08 -2.03
N ARG A 29 7.76 16.59 -1.29
CA ARG A 29 7.47 16.12 0.07
C ARG A 29 7.00 14.66 0.05
N THR A 30 7.52 13.86 0.98
CA THR A 30 7.11 12.47 1.24
C THR A 30 6.94 12.35 2.75
N THR A 31 5.71 12.48 3.24
CA THR A 31 5.45 12.63 4.68
C THR A 31 5.01 11.34 5.35
N CYS A 32 4.62 10.32 4.57
CA CYS A 32 3.95 9.12 5.08
C CYS A 32 2.73 9.45 5.95
N SER A 33 2.09 10.61 5.70
CA SER A 33 1.04 11.20 6.53
C SER A 33 1.42 11.32 8.02
N SER A 34 2.70 11.56 8.33
CA SER A 34 3.25 11.66 9.69
C SER A 34 3.89 13.03 9.94
N LYS A 35 3.76 13.54 11.18
CA LYS A 35 4.46 14.76 11.62
C LYS A 35 5.97 14.58 11.58
N ILE A 36 6.47 13.37 11.85
CA ILE A 36 7.91 13.11 11.89
C ILE A 36 8.60 13.29 10.53
N LEU A 37 7.84 13.24 9.42
CA LEU A 37 8.34 13.44 8.06
C LEU A 37 7.64 14.59 7.34
N ASP A 38 6.89 15.45 8.04
CA ASP A 38 6.08 16.50 7.41
C ASP A 38 6.89 17.39 6.46
N GLN A 39 8.12 17.75 6.84
CA GLN A 39 9.02 18.59 6.05
C GLN A 39 10.09 17.80 5.27
N PHE A 40 9.97 16.48 5.17
CA PHE A 40 10.93 15.66 4.45
C PHE A 40 10.76 15.80 2.93
N ILE A 41 11.77 16.36 2.28
CA ILE A 41 11.89 16.39 0.82
C ILE A 41 12.72 15.18 0.39
N ALA A 42 12.11 14.26 -0.37
CA ALA A 42 12.81 13.05 -0.79
C ALA A 42 13.99 13.41 -1.71
N PRO A 43 15.21 12.93 -1.43
CA PRO A 43 16.38 13.25 -2.26
C PRO A 43 16.47 12.37 -3.53
N TYR A 44 15.60 11.36 -3.67
CA TYR A 44 15.62 10.42 -4.78
C TYR A 44 14.20 9.94 -5.14
N ASN A 45 14.06 9.40 -6.34
CA ASN A 45 12.85 8.74 -6.82
C ASN A 45 12.84 7.27 -6.40
N ALA A 46 11.69 6.77 -5.98
CA ALA A 46 11.43 5.35 -5.96
C ALA A 46 11.52 4.75 -7.38
N THR A 47 11.83 3.47 -7.49
CA THR A 47 11.97 2.80 -8.80
C THR A 47 10.69 2.89 -9.63
N VAL A 48 9.53 2.75 -8.99
CA VAL A 48 8.23 2.90 -9.68
C VAL A 48 8.01 4.31 -10.23
N VAL A 49 8.54 5.34 -9.57
CA VAL A 49 8.44 6.73 -10.06
C VAL A 49 9.27 6.91 -11.31
N ASN A 50 10.52 6.41 -11.32
CA ASN A 50 11.37 6.44 -12.50
C ASN A 50 10.73 5.69 -13.69
N ARG A 51 10.12 4.53 -13.44
CA ARG A 51 9.42 3.74 -14.47
C ARG A 51 8.21 4.46 -15.04
N LEU A 52 7.38 5.06 -14.18
CA LEU A 52 6.22 5.84 -14.61
C LEU A 52 6.63 7.06 -15.45
N GLN A 53 7.64 7.81 -15.00
CA GLN A 53 8.15 8.98 -15.73
C GLN A 53 8.75 8.58 -17.10
N ALA A 54 9.52 7.49 -17.16
CA ALA A 54 10.06 6.95 -18.41
C ALA A 54 8.96 6.47 -19.38
N ALA A 55 7.79 6.06 -18.85
CA ALA A 55 6.63 5.70 -19.65
C ALA A 55 5.73 6.90 -20.02
N GLY A 56 6.12 8.14 -19.67
CA GLY A 56 5.42 9.36 -20.05
C GLY A 56 4.30 9.79 -19.11
N ALA A 57 4.15 9.12 -17.96
CA ALA A 57 3.11 9.45 -17.01
C ALA A 57 3.36 10.81 -16.34
N VAL A 58 2.28 11.54 -16.07
CA VAL A 58 2.30 12.80 -15.34
C VAL A 58 1.94 12.50 -13.88
N ILE A 59 2.90 12.67 -12.97
CA ILE A 59 2.63 12.55 -11.54
C ILE A 59 1.91 13.80 -11.04
N VAL A 60 0.62 13.66 -10.71
CA VAL A 60 -0.23 14.82 -10.36
C VAL A 60 -0.16 15.22 -8.89
N GLY A 61 0.31 14.33 -8.01
CA GLY A 61 0.44 14.63 -6.60
C GLY A 61 0.60 13.41 -5.71
N LYS A 62 0.66 13.70 -4.40
CA LYS A 62 0.75 12.70 -3.34
C LYS A 62 -0.61 12.48 -2.71
N THR A 63 -1.00 11.23 -2.52
CA THR A 63 -2.29 10.87 -1.91
C THR A 63 -2.11 10.54 -0.44
N ASN A 64 -3.08 11.00 0.36
CA ASN A 64 -3.11 10.79 1.79
C ASN A 64 -3.22 9.30 2.17
N MET A 65 -2.79 8.96 3.38
CA MET A 65 -2.73 7.58 3.89
C MET A 65 -2.87 7.54 5.41
N ASP A 66 -3.10 6.36 5.99
CA ASP A 66 -2.82 6.19 7.43
C ASP A 66 -1.32 6.38 7.69
N GLU A 67 -0.98 7.00 8.81
CA GLU A 67 0.39 7.27 9.20
C GLU A 67 1.28 6.02 9.09
N PHE A 68 2.39 6.11 8.35
CA PHE A 68 3.32 4.99 8.09
C PHE A 68 2.65 3.70 7.59
N ALA A 69 1.52 3.82 6.88
CA ALA A 69 0.72 2.73 6.36
C ALA A 69 0.00 1.88 7.43
N MET A 70 -0.05 2.36 8.68
CA MET A 70 -0.59 1.64 9.83
C MET A 70 -2.04 2.03 10.12
N GLY A 71 -2.98 1.35 9.47
CA GLY A 71 -4.41 1.55 9.66
C GLY A 71 -5.23 0.99 8.50
N SER A 72 -6.56 1.02 8.68
CA SER A 72 -7.53 0.47 7.73
C SER A 72 -8.68 1.45 7.43
N SER A 73 -8.53 2.73 7.77
CA SER A 73 -9.58 3.76 7.58
C SER A 73 -9.09 5.11 7.07
N ASN A 74 -7.78 5.35 7.04
CA ASN A 74 -7.16 6.64 6.72
C ASN A 74 -7.39 7.73 7.78
N GLU A 75 -7.92 7.38 8.96
CA GLU A 75 -8.18 8.32 10.05
C GLU A 75 -6.92 8.61 10.88
N ASN A 76 -5.92 7.73 10.85
CA ASN A 76 -4.66 7.95 11.55
C ASN A 76 -3.73 8.94 10.84
N SER A 77 -4.13 9.49 9.68
CA SER A 77 -3.35 10.53 9.01
C SER A 77 -3.15 11.73 9.94
N SER A 78 -1.90 12.15 10.13
CA SER A 78 -1.60 13.36 10.91
C SER A 78 -1.97 14.66 10.18
N LEU A 79 -2.32 14.58 8.89
CA LEU A 79 -2.71 15.73 8.07
C LEU A 79 -4.21 16.00 8.21
N HIS A 80 -5.03 15.04 7.76
CA HIS A 80 -6.49 15.07 7.84
C HIS A 80 -7.06 13.69 7.48
N PRO A 81 -8.27 13.33 7.93
CA PRO A 81 -8.94 12.13 7.44
C PRO A 81 -9.38 12.30 5.99
N THR A 82 -9.18 11.28 5.16
CA THR A 82 -9.83 11.17 3.84
C THR A 82 -11.25 10.62 4.01
N LYS A 83 -12.21 11.07 3.20
CA LYS A 83 -13.60 10.59 3.21
C LYS A 83 -13.89 9.72 1.99
N ASN A 84 -14.86 8.81 2.11
CA ASN A 84 -15.27 7.96 0.99
C ASN A 84 -16.09 8.78 -0.03
N PRO A 85 -15.72 8.80 -1.33
CA PRO A 85 -16.48 9.54 -2.34
C PRO A 85 -17.93 9.10 -2.53
N TRP A 86 -18.27 7.85 -2.15
CA TRP A 86 -19.65 7.35 -2.20
C TRP A 86 -20.49 7.75 -0.99
N ALA A 87 -19.87 8.13 0.12
CA ALA A 87 -20.52 8.52 1.37
C ALA A 87 -19.55 9.28 2.28
N LEU A 88 -19.65 10.62 2.32
CA LEU A 88 -18.67 11.48 2.98
C LEU A 88 -18.62 11.34 4.52
N ASP A 89 -19.62 10.70 5.12
CA ASP A 89 -19.67 10.30 6.52
C ASP A 89 -18.93 8.98 6.81
N ARG A 90 -18.42 8.30 5.76
CA ARG A 90 -17.74 7.01 5.85
C ARG A 90 -16.26 7.09 5.46
N VAL A 91 -15.54 6.04 5.86
CA VAL A 91 -14.12 5.88 5.60
C VAL A 91 -13.87 5.32 4.19
N PRO A 92 -12.80 5.76 3.49
CA PRO A 92 -12.40 5.22 2.19
C PRO A 92 -11.65 3.88 2.31
N GLY A 93 -11.45 3.39 3.54
CA GLY A 93 -10.55 2.28 3.84
C GLY A 93 -9.11 2.76 4.11
N GLY A 94 -8.19 1.84 4.35
CA GLY A 94 -6.79 2.18 4.62
C GLY A 94 -5.81 1.02 4.38
N SER A 95 -4.52 1.30 4.29
CA SER A 95 -3.90 2.61 4.46
C SER A 95 -3.75 3.42 3.16
N SER A 96 -4.13 2.88 2.00
CA SER A 96 -4.12 3.64 0.73
C SER A 96 -5.47 4.32 0.45
N GLY A 97 -6.13 4.85 1.49
CA GLY A 97 -7.47 5.44 1.40
C GLY A 97 -7.52 6.65 0.47
N GLY A 98 -6.51 7.54 0.54
CA GLY A 98 -6.37 8.65 -0.40
C GLY A 98 -6.22 8.22 -1.86
N SER A 99 -5.43 7.17 -2.13
CA SER A 99 -5.27 6.64 -3.51
C SER A 99 -6.59 6.11 -4.06
N ALA A 100 -7.33 5.34 -3.27
CA ALA A 100 -8.63 4.79 -3.70
C ALA A 100 -9.69 5.88 -3.87
N ALA A 101 -9.76 6.83 -2.93
CA ALA A 101 -10.68 7.95 -3.00
C ALA A 101 -10.41 8.85 -4.22
N ALA A 102 -9.14 9.20 -4.50
CA ALA A 102 -8.78 10.05 -5.64
C ALA A 102 -9.18 9.41 -6.98
N VAL A 103 -8.98 8.09 -7.13
CA VAL A 103 -9.40 7.36 -8.34
C VAL A 103 -10.91 7.28 -8.44
N ALA A 104 -11.61 6.99 -7.34
CA ALA A 104 -13.08 6.91 -7.32
C ALA A 104 -13.72 8.29 -7.62
N ALA A 105 -13.15 9.37 -7.09
CA ALA A 105 -13.61 10.75 -7.27
C ALA A 105 -13.18 11.39 -8.61
N HIS A 106 -12.48 10.66 -9.49
CA HIS A 106 -11.98 11.16 -10.77
C HIS A 106 -10.95 12.31 -10.67
N GLU A 107 -10.22 12.39 -9.55
CA GLU A 107 -9.12 13.36 -9.38
C GLU A 107 -7.85 12.93 -10.13
N CYS A 108 -7.73 11.63 -10.43
CA CYS A 108 -6.70 11.05 -11.28
C CYS A 108 -7.27 9.86 -12.08
N ILE A 109 -6.56 9.44 -13.12
CA ILE A 109 -6.95 8.26 -13.91
C ILE A 109 -6.56 6.97 -13.18
N ALA A 110 -5.42 7.00 -12.50
CA ALA A 110 -4.94 5.90 -11.68
C ALA A 110 -4.07 6.41 -10.52
N ALA A 111 -3.87 5.55 -9.53
CA ALA A 111 -2.95 5.81 -8.44
C ALA A 111 -2.10 4.59 -8.12
N LEU A 112 -0.94 4.81 -7.50
CA LEU A 112 -0.22 3.74 -6.81
C LEU A 112 -0.55 3.76 -5.32
N GLY A 113 -0.69 2.57 -4.74
CA GLY A 113 -0.79 2.32 -3.31
C GLY A 113 0.30 1.37 -2.82
N SER A 114 0.24 1.02 -1.53
CA SER A 114 1.00 -0.11 -0.97
C SER A 114 0.08 -1.00 -0.16
N ASP A 115 0.31 -2.31 -0.21
CA ASP A 115 -0.47 -3.34 0.50
C ASP A 115 0.47 -4.21 1.33
N THR A 116 0.33 -4.10 2.65
CA THR A 116 1.07 -4.93 3.62
C THR A 116 0.17 -6.02 4.21
N GLY A 117 -1.07 -5.68 4.53
CA GLY A 117 -2.07 -6.59 5.10
C GLY A 117 -3.48 -6.43 4.51
N GLY A 118 -3.60 -5.83 3.33
CA GLY A 118 -4.88 -5.46 2.70
C GLY A 118 -4.95 -4.01 2.22
N SER A 119 -3.87 -3.24 2.38
CA SER A 119 -3.90 -1.78 2.27
C SER A 119 -4.06 -1.22 0.85
N ILE A 120 -4.16 -2.05 -0.20
CA ILE A 120 -4.66 -1.67 -1.53
C ILE A 120 -6.05 -2.26 -1.76
N ARG A 121 -6.21 -3.55 -1.47
CA ARG A 121 -7.43 -4.30 -1.78
C ARG A 121 -8.64 -3.83 -0.98
N GLN A 122 -8.45 -3.56 0.32
CA GLN A 122 -9.54 -3.10 1.19
C GLN A 122 -10.02 -1.68 0.82
N PRO A 123 -9.14 -0.67 0.62
CA PRO A 123 -9.60 0.63 0.13
C PRO A 123 -10.27 0.55 -1.24
N ALA A 124 -9.76 -0.31 -2.13
CA ALA A 124 -10.36 -0.52 -3.44
C ALA A 124 -11.79 -1.09 -3.34
N GLY A 125 -12.02 -2.07 -2.45
CA GLY A 125 -13.35 -2.58 -2.14
C GLY A 125 -14.28 -1.51 -1.54
N PHE A 126 -13.79 -0.67 -0.64
CA PHE A 126 -14.58 0.38 0.01
C PHE A 126 -14.94 1.53 -0.94
N CYS A 127 -14.07 1.86 -1.89
CA CYS A 127 -14.26 2.94 -2.85
C CYS A 127 -14.81 2.46 -4.21
N GLY A 128 -15.09 1.17 -4.38
CA GLY A 128 -15.65 0.63 -5.63
C GLY A 128 -14.72 0.78 -6.84
N VAL A 129 -13.41 0.57 -6.64
CA VAL A 129 -12.37 0.65 -7.68
C VAL A 129 -11.58 -0.65 -7.79
N THR A 130 -10.77 -0.79 -8.83
CA THR A 130 -9.92 -1.97 -9.04
C THR A 130 -8.57 -1.78 -8.36
N GLY A 131 -8.24 -2.61 -7.37
CA GLY A 131 -6.96 -2.59 -6.66
C GLY A 131 -6.24 -3.93 -6.72
N LEU A 132 -4.95 -3.91 -7.10
CA LEU A 132 -4.14 -5.13 -7.23
C LEU A 132 -2.91 -5.06 -6.33
N LYS A 133 -2.75 -6.04 -5.44
CA LYS A 133 -1.45 -6.34 -4.82
C LYS A 133 -0.76 -7.43 -5.63
N PRO A 134 0.36 -7.16 -6.32
CA PRO A 134 1.05 -8.19 -7.07
C PRO A 134 1.77 -9.18 -6.14
N THR A 135 2.38 -10.22 -6.74
CA THR A 135 3.30 -11.12 -6.03
C THR A 135 4.41 -10.30 -5.35
N TYR A 136 4.81 -10.68 -4.15
CA TYR A 136 5.96 -10.07 -3.47
C TYR A 136 7.22 -10.22 -4.35
N GLY A 137 8.00 -9.15 -4.47
CA GLY A 137 9.17 -9.06 -5.37
C GLY A 137 8.84 -8.73 -6.84
N ARG A 138 7.56 -8.70 -7.26
CA ARG A 138 7.17 -8.37 -8.64
C ARG A 138 7.35 -6.88 -9.00
N VAL A 139 7.14 -6.00 -8.02
CA VAL A 139 7.38 -4.56 -8.09
C VAL A 139 8.45 -4.23 -7.06
N SER A 140 9.41 -3.39 -7.43
CA SER A 140 10.49 -2.97 -6.54
C SER A 140 9.96 -2.19 -5.34
N ARG A 141 10.57 -2.42 -4.18
CA ARG A 141 10.34 -1.68 -2.94
C ARG A 141 11.39 -0.57 -2.73
N PHE A 142 12.34 -0.38 -3.65
CA PHE A 142 13.30 0.72 -3.55
C PHE A 142 12.58 2.08 -3.62
N GLY A 143 12.80 2.90 -2.59
CA GLY A 143 12.10 4.19 -2.38
C GLY A 143 10.66 4.07 -1.88
N LEU A 144 10.23 2.87 -1.49
CA LEU A 144 9.08 2.69 -0.61
C LEU A 144 9.52 2.91 0.84
N VAL A 145 8.88 3.81 1.56
CA VAL A 145 9.09 3.89 3.01
C VAL A 145 8.50 2.63 3.66
N ALA A 146 9.40 1.78 4.18
CA ALA A 146 9.04 0.46 4.68
C ALA A 146 8.21 0.51 5.96
N PHE A 147 7.13 -0.26 5.97
CA PHE A 147 6.38 -0.65 7.16
C PHE A 147 6.82 -2.05 7.61
N ALA A 148 6.46 -3.09 6.85
CA ALA A 148 6.91 -4.46 7.08
C ALA A 148 7.57 -5.00 5.81
N SER A 149 8.89 -5.03 5.81
CA SER A 149 9.73 -5.35 4.67
C SER A 149 9.39 -6.68 4.00
N SER A 150 9.01 -7.73 4.74
CA SER A 150 8.65 -9.04 4.18
C SER A 150 7.24 -9.11 3.56
N LEU A 151 6.42 -8.07 3.77
CA LEU A 151 5.00 -8.06 3.41
C LEU A 151 4.64 -6.94 2.42
N ASP A 152 5.33 -5.80 2.54
CA ASP A 152 5.06 -4.59 1.76
C ASP A 152 5.15 -4.85 0.27
N GLN A 153 4.14 -4.38 -0.47
CA GLN A 153 4.21 -4.36 -1.93
C GLN A 153 3.45 -3.19 -2.54
N ILE A 154 4.09 -2.48 -3.48
CA ILE A 154 3.43 -1.45 -4.31
C ILE A 154 2.51 -2.12 -5.31
N GLY A 155 1.35 -1.50 -5.57
CA GLY A 155 0.42 -1.96 -6.59
C GLY A 155 -0.50 -0.86 -7.10
N PRO A 156 -1.14 -1.09 -8.26
CA PRO A 156 -2.02 -0.11 -8.87
C PRO A 156 -3.42 -0.10 -8.23
N ILE A 157 -4.03 1.10 -8.22
CA ILE A 157 -5.45 1.35 -7.97
C ILE A 157 -6.00 2.12 -9.16
N THR A 158 -7.05 1.60 -9.79
CA THR A 158 -7.52 2.03 -11.11
C THR A 158 -9.03 1.88 -11.25
N LYS A 159 -9.62 2.43 -12.32
CA LYS A 159 -11.05 2.27 -12.61
C LYS A 159 -11.37 0.91 -13.24
N SER A 160 -10.43 0.29 -13.95
CA SER A 160 -10.65 -0.96 -14.67
C SER A 160 -9.49 -1.95 -14.52
N VAL A 161 -9.78 -3.25 -14.72
CA VAL A 161 -8.76 -4.31 -14.77
C VAL A 161 -7.75 -4.08 -15.90
N ALA A 162 -8.19 -3.51 -17.03
CA ALA A 162 -7.31 -3.19 -18.15
C ALA A 162 -6.26 -2.13 -17.77
N ASP A 163 -6.67 -1.07 -17.06
CA ASP A 163 -5.74 -0.04 -16.59
C ASP A 163 -4.73 -0.59 -15.57
N ALA A 164 -5.18 -1.49 -14.68
CA ALA A 164 -4.27 -2.17 -13.75
C ALA A 164 -3.23 -3.02 -14.50
N ALA A 165 -3.62 -3.71 -15.57
CA ALA A 165 -2.72 -4.49 -16.42
C ALA A 165 -1.67 -3.59 -17.12
N ILE A 166 -2.10 -2.46 -17.69
CA ILE A 166 -1.20 -1.48 -18.31
C ILE A 166 -0.16 -0.98 -17.29
N LEU A 167 -0.61 -0.61 -16.08
CA LEU A 167 0.32 -0.16 -15.04
C LEU A 167 1.27 -1.26 -14.58
N MET A 168 0.81 -2.50 -14.46
CA MET A 168 1.68 -3.63 -14.07
C MET A 168 2.80 -3.86 -15.09
N ASN A 169 2.52 -3.71 -16.38
CA ASN A 169 3.55 -3.78 -17.43
C ASN A 169 4.61 -2.67 -17.29
N VAL A 170 4.24 -1.50 -16.76
CA VAL A 170 5.17 -0.38 -16.57
C VAL A 170 5.95 -0.49 -15.26
N ILE A 171 5.28 -0.79 -14.15
CA ILE A 171 5.91 -0.69 -12.82
C ILE A 171 6.60 -1.98 -12.36
N GLY A 172 6.26 -3.13 -12.94
CA GLY A 172 6.80 -4.43 -12.54
C GLY A 172 8.15 -4.77 -13.18
N GLY A 173 8.85 -5.75 -12.60
CA GLY A 173 10.13 -6.29 -13.10
C GLY A 173 11.31 -6.04 -12.16
N LYS A 174 12.40 -6.80 -12.39
CA LYS A 174 13.64 -6.79 -11.59
C LYS A 174 14.21 -5.38 -11.41
N ASP A 175 14.72 -5.11 -10.22
CA ASP A 175 15.43 -3.87 -9.89
C ASP A 175 16.73 -4.20 -9.15
N GLN A 176 17.85 -3.64 -9.60
CA GLN A 176 19.16 -3.87 -8.98
C GLN A 176 19.31 -3.15 -7.63
N GLN A 177 18.46 -2.16 -7.35
CA GLN A 177 18.45 -1.45 -6.06
C GLN A 177 17.61 -2.16 -4.99
N ASP A 178 16.89 -3.23 -5.37
CA ASP A 178 16.07 -4.04 -4.47
C ASP A 178 16.47 -5.51 -4.57
N SER A 179 17.24 -5.98 -3.58
CA SER A 179 17.67 -7.37 -3.47
C SER A 179 16.51 -8.38 -3.37
N THR A 180 15.31 -7.92 -3.00
CA THR A 180 14.11 -8.76 -2.90
C THR A 180 13.23 -8.73 -4.15
N SER A 181 13.54 -7.85 -5.11
CA SER A 181 12.89 -7.88 -6.41
C SER A 181 13.25 -9.18 -7.14
N ALA A 182 12.23 -9.89 -7.60
CA ALA A 182 12.39 -11.21 -8.20
C ALA A 182 13.01 -11.08 -9.59
N ASP A 183 14.04 -11.89 -9.86
CA ASP A 183 14.60 -12.03 -11.21
C ASP A 183 13.79 -13.06 -12.01
N VAL A 184 12.55 -12.71 -12.29
CA VAL A 184 11.59 -13.54 -13.00
C VAL A 184 11.00 -12.71 -14.13
N PRO A 185 10.95 -13.26 -15.38
CA PRO A 185 10.32 -12.57 -16.49
C PRO A 185 8.92 -12.04 -16.14
N MET A 186 8.64 -10.83 -16.61
CA MET A 186 7.31 -10.23 -16.51
C MET A 186 6.42 -10.83 -17.61
N PRO A 187 5.26 -11.44 -17.28
CA PRO A 187 4.26 -11.69 -18.30
C PRO A 187 3.74 -10.34 -18.81
N ASP A 188 3.28 -10.30 -20.05
CA ASP A 188 2.49 -9.18 -20.55
C ASP A 188 1.07 -9.29 -19.99
N PHE A 189 0.74 -8.42 -19.03
CA PHE A 189 -0.57 -8.43 -18.37
C PHE A 189 -1.71 -8.05 -19.31
N ILE A 190 -1.44 -7.29 -20.38
CA ILE A 190 -2.44 -6.88 -21.36
C ILE A 190 -2.85 -8.09 -22.22
N GLN A 191 -1.92 -8.99 -22.54
CA GLN A 191 -2.20 -10.21 -23.30
C GLN A 191 -3.10 -11.20 -22.55
N ALA A 192 -3.18 -11.09 -21.22
CA ALA A 192 -4.09 -11.89 -20.41
C ALA A 192 -5.54 -11.35 -20.44
N LEU A 193 -5.76 -10.13 -20.93
CA LEU A 193 -7.11 -9.56 -21.04
C LEU A 193 -7.92 -10.30 -22.12
N ASN A 194 -9.23 -10.38 -21.92
CA ASN A 194 -10.19 -10.99 -22.85
C ASN A 194 -9.96 -12.48 -23.15
N GLN A 195 -9.14 -13.17 -22.35
CA GLN A 195 -9.03 -14.63 -22.44
C GLN A 195 -10.28 -15.29 -21.84
N ASP A 196 -10.72 -16.39 -22.47
CA ASP A 196 -11.83 -17.19 -21.96
C ASP A 196 -11.42 -17.87 -20.65
N VAL A 197 -12.32 -17.84 -19.66
CA VAL A 197 -12.13 -18.46 -18.35
C VAL A 197 -12.78 -19.85 -18.25
N LYS A 198 -13.45 -20.30 -19.32
CA LYS A 198 -14.14 -21.59 -19.35
C LYS A 198 -13.21 -22.75 -19.02
N GLY A 199 -13.64 -23.57 -18.07
CA GLY A 199 -12.87 -24.72 -17.58
C GLY A 199 -11.80 -24.40 -16.54
N MET A 200 -11.54 -23.12 -16.23
CA MET A 200 -10.68 -22.74 -15.11
C MET A 200 -11.34 -23.11 -13.77
N LYS A 201 -10.52 -23.51 -12.79
CA LYS A 201 -11.00 -23.86 -11.45
C LYS A 201 -10.98 -22.63 -10.53
N LEU A 202 -12.12 -22.34 -9.90
CA LEU A 202 -12.28 -21.32 -8.86
C LEU A 202 -12.33 -21.99 -7.49
N GLY A 203 -11.23 -21.89 -6.73
CA GLY A 203 -11.18 -22.36 -5.35
C GLY A 203 -11.93 -21.44 -4.41
N ILE A 204 -12.87 -21.98 -3.63
CA ILE A 204 -13.70 -21.24 -2.66
C ILE A 204 -13.35 -21.73 -1.25
N PRO A 205 -12.53 -20.99 -0.48
CA PRO A 205 -12.23 -21.35 0.91
C PRO A 205 -13.49 -21.27 1.78
N LYS A 206 -13.88 -22.39 2.40
CA LYS A 206 -15.04 -22.40 3.31
C LYS A 206 -14.87 -21.42 4.48
N GLU A 207 -13.63 -21.20 4.92
CA GLU A 207 -13.29 -20.30 6.03
C GLU A 207 -13.54 -18.81 5.71
N TYR A 208 -13.79 -18.43 4.45
CA TYR A 208 -14.19 -17.05 4.09
C TYR A 208 -15.66 -16.75 4.39
N PHE A 209 -16.49 -17.79 4.59
CA PHE A 209 -17.93 -17.69 4.85
C PHE A 209 -18.29 -18.03 6.30
N THR A 210 -17.29 -18.19 7.16
CA THR A 210 -17.49 -18.50 8.57
C THR A 210 -17.29 -17.24 9.43
N GLY A 211 -18.40 -16.64 9.88
CA GLY A 211 -18.42 -15.59 10.90
C GLY A 211 -17.90 -14.21 10.47
N GLY A 212 -18.54 -13.15 10.95
CA GLY A 212 -18.06 -11.76 10.80
C GLY A 212 -18.30 -11.07 9.45
N ILE A 213 -18.67 -11.81 8.39
CA ILE A 213 -19.12 -11.23 7.12
C ILE A 213 -20.54 -10.67 7.25
N GLN A 214 -20.79 -9.48 6.68
CA GLN A 214 -22.14 -8.91 6.63
C GLN A 214 -22.97 -9.63 5.56
N PRO A 215 -24.28 -9.86 5.78
CA PRO A 215 -25.14 -10.58 4.83
C PRO A 215 -25.13 -9.99 3.41
N GLU A 216 -25.06 -8.66 3.29
CA GLU A 216 -25.03 -7.96 2.01
C GLU A 216 -23.71 -8.22 1.26
N VAL A 217 -22.60 -8.30 1.97
CA VAL A 217 -21.27 -8.61 1.40
C VAL A 217 -21.21 -10.07 0.96
N GLU A 218 -21.68 -10.98 1.81
CA GLU A 218 -21.76 -12.40 1.49
C GLU A 218 -22.60 -12.63 0.23
N LYS A 219 -23.78 -12.01 0.16
CA LYS A 219 -24.64 -12.06 -1.03
C LYS A 219 -23.90 -11.55 -2.27
N ALA A 220 -23.24 -10.40 -2.20
CA ALA A 220 -22.51 -9.83 -3.34
C ALA A 220 -21.37 -10.75 -3.83
N VAL A 221 -20.64 -11.39 -2.91
CA VAL A 221 -19.60 -12.38 -3.26
C VAL A 221 -20.21 -13.61 -3.93
N GLN A 222 -21.31 -14.14 -3.37
CA GLN A 222 -22.03 -15.28 -3.94
C GLN A 222 -22.57 -14.96 -5.35
N ASP A 223 -23.10 -13.76 -5.57
CA ASP A 223 -23.55 -13.29 -6.88
C ASP A 223 -22.38 -13.23 -7.89
N GLY A 224 -21.20 -12.78 -7.45
CA GLY A 224 -19.97 -12.79 -8.24
C GLY A 224 -19.49 -14.21 -8.61
N ILE A 225 -19.54 -15.15 -7.66
CA ILE A 225 -19.22 -16.56 -7.91
C ILE A 225 -20.15 -17.15 -8.97
N ARG A 226 -21.48 -16.93 -8.86
CA ARG A 226 -22.45 -17.41 -9.86
C ARG A 226 -22.23 -16.80 -11.24
N THR A 227 -21.78 -15.55 -11.29
CA THR A 227 -21.40 -14.90 -12.56
C THR A 227 -20.23 -15.64 -13.20
N LEU A 228 -19.17 -15.96 -12.44
CA LEU A 228 -18.02 -16.71 -12.94
C LEU A 228 -18.37 -18.14 -13.36
N GLU A 229 -19.26 -18.82 -12.62
CA GLU A 229 -19.81 -20.13 -13.01
C GLU A 229 -20.57 -20.05 -14.34
N SER A 230 -21.39 -19.00 -14.53
CA SER A 230 -22.15 -18.80 -15.78
C SER A 230 -21.24 -18.55 -17.00
N LEU A 231 -20.02 -18.04 -16.77
CA LEU A 231 -18.96 -17.91 -17.77
C LEU A 231 -18.19 -19.21 -18.01
N GLY A 232 -18.54 -20.30 -17.31
CA GLY A 232 -17.98 -21.64 -17.53
C GLY A 232 -16.81 -22.02 -16.63
N MET A 233 -16.52 -21.25 -15.57
CA MET A 233 -15.57 -21.68 -14.54
C MET A 233 -16.14 -22.82 -13.69
N GLN A 234 -15.27 -23.69 -13.18
CA GLN A 234 -15.62 -24.79 -12.28
C GLN A 234 -15.32 -24.40 -10.84
N THR A 235 -16.36 -24.28 -10.00
CA THR A 235 -16.18 -24.01 -8.58
C THR A 235 -15.72 -25.26 -7.83
N VAL A 236 -14.77 -25.07 -6.92
CA VAL A 236 -14.20 -26.12 -6.08
C VAL A 236 -14.12 -25.59 -4.66
N GLU A 237 -14.84 -26.20 -3.73
CA GLU A 237 -14.65 -25.90 -2.32
C GLU A 237 -13.25 -26.33 -1.88
N VAL A 238 -12.55 -25.46 -1.16
CA VAL A 238 -11.23 -25.74 -0.58
C VAL A 238 -11.22 -25.39 0.90
N SER A 239 -10.23 -25.89 1.63
CA SER A 239 -10.04 -25.58 3.05
C SER A 239 -8.67 -24.95 3.27
N LEU A 240 -8.66 -23.84 4.01
CA LEU A 240 -7.50 -23.14 4.52
C LEU A 240 -7.54 -23.21 6.06
N PRO A 241 -7.18 -24.36 6.67
CA PRO A 241 -7.44 -24.62 8.09
C PRO A 241 -6.66 -23.71 9.07
N HIS A 242 -5.70 -22.94 8.57
CA HIS A 242 -4.90 -22.01 9.38
C HIS A 242 -5.31 -20.54 9.19
N LEU A 243 -6.39 -20.26 8.46
CA LEU A 243 -6.79 -18.90 8.13
C LEU A 243 -7.08 -18.05 9.38
N ASP A 244 -7.67 -18.65 10.41
CA ASP A 244 -8.02 -17.96 11.67
C ASP A 244 -6.79 -17.35 12.37
N TYR A 245 -5.60 -17.90 12.13
CA TYR A 245 -4.36 -17.40 12.71
C TYR A 245 -3.74 -16.24 11.90
N ALA A 246 -4.21 -15.99 10.67
CA ALA A 246 -3.55 -15.09 9.74
C ALA A 246 -3.46 -13.65 10.28
N VAL A 247 -4.52 -13.15 10.91
CA VAL A 247 -4.54 -11.79 11.48
C VAL A 247 -3.55 -11.68 12.65
N ALA A 248 -3.54 -12.66 13.55
CA ALA A 248 -2.62 -12.67 14.69
C ALA A 248 -1.16 -12.75 14.23
N ALA A 249 -0.85 -13.67 13.31
CA ALA A 249 0.49 -13.81 12.73
C ALA A 249 0.94 -12.53 12.00
N TYR A 250 0.04 -11.90 11.24
CA TYR A 250 0.29 -10.62 10.58
C TYR A 250 0.66 -9.53 11.60
N TYR A 251 -0.11 -9.35 12.67
CA TYR A 251 0.18 -8.30 13.64
C TYR A 251 1.53 -8.51 14.35
N ILE A 252 1.88 -9.75 14.65
CA ILE A 252 3.20 -10.08 15.23
C ILE A 252 4.32 -9.70 14.27
N ILE A 253 4.29 -10.21 13.04
CA ILE A 253 5.35 -10.00 12.04
C ILE A 253 5.45 -8.52 11.66
N ALA A 254 4.32 -7.90 11.32
CA ALA A 254 4.31 -6.53 10.83
C ALA A 254 4.74 -5.53 11.91
N CYS A 255 4.35 -5.73 13.18
CA CYS A 255 4.81 -4.88 14.28
C CYS A 255 6.30 -5.07 14.58
N ALA A 256 6.78 -6.33 14.59
CA ALA A 256 8.20 -6.63 14.81
C ALA A 256 9.09 -5.97 13.74
N GLU A 257 8.72 -6.08 12.47
CA GLU A 257 9.49 -5.42 11.40
C GLU A 257 9.36 -3.90 11.46
N ALA A 258 8.17 -3.37 11.80
CA ALA A 258 7.97 -1.94 11.93
C ALA A 258 8.82 -1.31 13.03
N SER A 259 8.95 -1.95 14.21
CA SER A 259 9.76 -1.41 15.31
C SER A 259 11.22 -1.24 14.90
N THR A 260 11.73 -2.14 14.06
CA THR A 260 13.08 -2.06 13.48
C THR A 260 13.15 -1.05 12.33
N ASN A 261 12.21 -1.10 11.37
CA ASN A 261 12.21 -0.24 10.19
C ASN A 261 12.09 1.26 10.55
N LEU A 262 11.25 1.58 11.54
CA LEU A 262 11.01 2.95 12.01
C LEU A 262 12.02 3.44 13.06
N SER A 263 12.99 2.61 13.46
CA SER A 263 14.06 3.04 14.38
C SER A 263 14.92 4.18 13.81
N ARG A 264 14.99 4.28 12.48
CA ARG A 264 15.76 5.30 11.74
C ARG A 264 15.22 6.73 11.86
N TYR A 265 13.98 6.89 12.32
CA TYR A 265 13.37 8.21 12.46
C TYR A 265 13.66 8.74 13.86
N ASP A 266 14.67 9.60 13.92
CA ASP A 266 15.27 10.10 15.15
C ASP A 266 15.50 11.61 15.18
N GLY A 267 15.25 12.30 14.07
CA GLY A 267 15.49 13.74 13.92
C GLY A 267 16.96 14.13 13.80
N VAL A 268 17.89 13.18 13.68
CA VAL A 268 19.32 13.49 13.53
C VAL A 268 19.67 13.85 12.09
N LYS A 269 19.27 13.01 11.13
CA LYS A 269 19.64 13.18 9.71
C LYS A 269 18.57 13.89 8.90
N TYR A 270 17.30 13.67 9.20
CA TYR A 270 16.16 14.19 8.47
C TYR A 270 14.88 14.08 9.32
N GLY A 271 13.82 14.74 8.85
CA GLY A 271 12.52 14.74 9.53
C GLY A 271 12.44 15.75 10.66
N TYR A 272 11.41 15.57 11.49
CA TYR A 272 11.20 16.37 12.69
C TYR A 272 12.30 16.10 13.73
N ARG A 273 12.72 17.15 14.42
CA ARG A 273 13.57 17.08 15.61
C ARG A 273 12.93 17.94 16.69
N THR A 274 12.76 17.38 17.88
CA THR A 274 12.25 18.14 19.02
C THR A 274 13.17 19.31 19.36
N ASN A 275 12.58 20.43 19.81
CA ASN A 275 13.31 21.52 20.44
C ASN A 275 13.47 21.30 21.97
N ASN A 276 12.82 20.28 22.53
CA ASN A 276 12.83 19.95 23.94
C ASN A 276 13.84 18.82 24.21
N SER A 277 15.12 19.15 24.36
CA SER A 277 16.12 18.14 24.69
C SER A 277 17.32 18.70 25.44
N ASP A 278 17.57 18.15 26.62
CA ASP A 278 18.77 18.48 27.44
C ASP A 278 19.96 17.57 27.13
N ASN A 279 19.69 16.40 26.54
CA ASN A 279 20.70 15.41 26.18
C ASN A 279 20.23 14.58 24.97
N LEU A 280 21.10 13.68 24.51
CA LEU A 280 20.84 12.86 23.33
C LEU A 280 19.67 11.88 23.53
N ALA A 281 19.54 11.25 24.71
CA ALA A 281 18.44 10.31 24.99
C ALA A 281 17.09 11.03 24.95
N ASN A 282 16.95 12.16 25.65
CA ASN A 282 15.74 12.98 25.62
C ASN A 282 15.41 13.45 24.21
N MET A 283 16.42 13.80 23.40
CA MET A 283 16.20 14.17 22.00
C MET A 283 15.56 13.03 21.19
N TYR A 284 16.05 11.80 21.33
CA TYR A 284 15.48 10.64 20.65
C TYR A 284 14.04 10.36 21.11
N GLU A 285 13.81 10.34 22.43
CA GLU A 285 12.51 10.04 23.04
C GLU A 285 11.47 11.08 22.64
N ASN A 286 11.73 12.37 22.90
CA ASN A 286 10.79 13.45 22.63
C ASN A 286 10.52 13.62 21.13
N THR A 287 11.54 13.47 20.27
CA THR A 287 11.34 13.54 18.81
C THR A 287 10.36 12.46 18.33
N ARG A 288 10.47 11.25 18.85
CA ARG A 288 9.62 10.12 18.46
C ARG A 288 8.24 10.21 19.10
N GLU A 289 8.16 10.65 20.35
CA GLU A 289 6.90 10.85 21.07
C GLU A 289 6.02 11.92 20.42
N GLU A 290 6.64 13.06 20.06
CA GLU A 290 5.97 14.20 19.43
C GLU A 290 5.69 13.96 17.93
N GLY A 291 6.58 13.20 17.27
CA GLY A 291 6.56 12.97 15.83
C GLY A 291 5.63 11.85 15.36
N PHE A 292 5.48 10.77 16.13
CA PHE A 292 4.61 9.64 15.78
C PHE A 292 3.24 9.73 16.45
N GLY A 293 2.19 9.40 15.69
CA GLY A 293 0.85 9.21 16.22
C GLY A 293 0.70 7.92 17.04
N GLU A 294 -0.44 7.82 17.71
CA GLU A 294 -0.72 6.77 18.69
C GLU A 294 -0.67 5.35 18.11
N GLU A 295 -1.22 5.13 16.91
CA GLU A 295 -1.21 3.81 16.29
C GLU A 295 0.22 3.34 15.95
N VAL A 296 1.05 4.25 15.44
CA VAL A 296 2.45 3.96 15.12
C VAL A 296 3.23 3.62 16.39
N LYS A 297 3.06 4.41 17.47
CA LYS A 297 3.67 4.14 18.77
C LYS A 297 3.24 2.78 19.34
N ARG A 298 1.94 2.45 19.29
CA ARG A 298 1.43 1.13 19.73
C ARG A 298 2.10 -0.03 19.01
N ARG A 299 2.24 0.05 17.68
CA ARG A 299 2.88 -1.01 16.89
C ARG A 299 4.39 -1.12 17.14
N ILE A 300 5.07 0.00 17.36
CA ILE A 300 6.48 -0.01 17.77
C ILE A 300 6.64 -0.70 19.12
N ILE A 301 5.82 -0.36 20.13
CA ILE A 301 5.86 -0.99 21.46
C ILE A 301 5.64 -2.50 21.35
N LEU A 302 4.57 -2.92 20.66
CA LEU A 302 4.27 -4.35 20.46
C LEU A 302 5.40 -5.07 19.72
N GLY A 303 5.95 -4.46 18.67
CA GLY A 303 7.05 -5.02 17.91
C GLY A 303 8.33 -5.19 18.70
N THR A 304 8.69 -4.18 19.50
CA THR A 304 9.85 -4.25 20.41
C THR A 304 9.66 -5.33 21.46
N PHE A 305 8.44 -5.49 22.00
CA PHE A 305 8.12 -6.58 22.93
C PHE A 305 8.29 -7.96 22.27
N VAL A 306 7.73 -8.16 21.07
CA VAL A 306 7.83 -9.41 20.31
C VAL A 306 9.28 -9.80 20.00
N LEU A 307 10.14 -8.81 19.72
CA LEU A 307 11.56 -9.03 19.43
C LEU A 307 12.46 -9.09 20.66
N SER A 308 11.94 -8.75 21.84
CA SER A 308 12.72 -8.84 23.07
C SER A 308 13.09 -10.30 23.34
N SER A 309 14.30 -10.54 23.83
CA SER A 309 14.85 -11.89 24.07
C SER A 309 14.16 -12.66 25.22
N GLY A 310 12.96 -12.25 25.64
CA GLY A 310 12.24 -12.79 26.81
C GLY A 310 12.88 -12.46 28.16
N ILE A 311 14.03 -11.76 28.18
CA ILE A 311 14.82 -11.47 29.39
C ILE A 311 14.57 -10.05 29.94
N THR A 312 13.94 -9.16 29.18
CA THR A 312 13.75 -7.75 29.56
C THR A 312 12.37 -7.46 30.15
N MET A 313 11.87 -8.35 31.02
CA MET A 313 10.61 -8.19 31.75
C MET A 313 10.87 -7.94 33.24
N LEU A 314 11.77 -7.02 33.58
CA LEU A 314 11.96 -6.58 34.98
C LEU A 314 12.46 -5.14 35.14
N THR A 315 12.48 -4.30 34.10
CA THR A 315 12.86 -2.88 34.25
C THR A 315 12.37 -2.02 33.07
N ILE A 316 11.07 -1.75 33.05
CA ILE A 316 10.51 -0.49 32.52
C ILE A 316 9.50 -0.03 33.57
#